data_AF-A0A349ENP8-F1
#
_entry.id   AF-A0A349ENP8-F1
#
_cell.length_a   1.000
_cell.length_b   1.000
_cell.length_c   1.000
_cell.angle_alpha   90.00
_cell.angle_beta   90.00
_cell.angle_gamma   90.00
#
_symmetry.space_group_name_H-M   'P 1'
#
loop_
_entity.id
_entity.type
_entity.pdbx_description
1 polymer ?
#
loop_
_entity_poly.entity_id
_entity_poly.type
_entity_poly.pdbx_seq_one_letter_code
_entity_poly.pdbx_strand_id
1 'polypeptide(L)'
;LAKIELKMAELAKAGSRITRRYLTKAEALTFFQKRSESYKVELINELPDNTVSIYEQDDFADLCRGPHLPSSAKIKAFKLLSVAGAYWRGNEKNKMLQRIYGISFTTKDALDAHLALLEEIKRRDHRKIGKDLDLFSVHEDVGGGLVLWHPKGAMIRKIIEDFWREEHQKNGYDFVYSPHVGRAHLWEQSGHLSFYRENMYSSMDVEGQEYYVKPMNCPFHMMIYKSQPRSYRELPLRIAEIATVYRYEKPGELSGMLRVRHITQDDAHIFCRESQVVDEFIGVFDYMSFLLKVFGL
;
A
#
# COMPACT_ATOMS: atom_id res chain seq x y z
N LEU A 1 -8.15 25.48 -1.12
CA LEU A 1 -8.77 24.94 0.11
C LEU A 1 -9.37 26.01 1.01
N ALA A 2 -8.60 27.01 1.48
CA ALA A 2 -9.10 28.04 2.40
C ALA A 2 -10.43 28.72 1.98
N LYS A 3 -10.58 29.10 0.70
CA LYS A 3 -11.83 29.68 0.18
C LYS A 3 -13.03 28.71 0.26
N ILE A 4 -12.80 27.42 0.03
CA ILE A 4 -13.84 26.38 0.11
C ILE A 4 -14.25 26.20 1.58
N GLU A 5 -13.28 26.14 2.48
CA GLU A 5 -13.54 26.01 3.92
C GLU A 5 -14.36 27.20 4.47
N LEU A 6 -14.04 28.42 4.04
CA LEU A 6 -14.83 29.61 4.36
C LEU A 6 -16.26 29.50 3.84
N LYS A 7 -16.43 29.07 2.57
CA LYS A 7 -17.77 28.92 1.99
C LYS A 7 -18.59 27.84 2.71
N MET A 8 -17.97 26.72 3.07
CA MET A 8 -18.60 25.68 3.88
C MET A 8 -19.04 26.21 5.24
N ALA A 9 -18.24 27.09 5.87
CA ALA A 9 -18.58 27.70 7.15
C ALA A 9 -19.78 28.65 7.04
N GLU A 10 -19.86 29.43 5.95
CA GLU A 10 -21.04 30.24 5.63
C GLU A 10 -22.29 29.38 5.49
N LEU A 11 -22.22 28.27 4.75
CA LEU A 11 -23.35 27.36 4.53
C LEU A 11 -23.77 26.61 5.80
N ALA A 12 -22.82 26.25 6.65
CA ALA A 12 -23.10 25.67 7.96
C ALA A 12 -23.83 26.70 8.85
N LYS A 13 -23.40 27.97 8.83
CA LYS A 13 -24.05 29.04 9.59
C LYS A 13 -25.45 29.38 9.08
N ALA A 14 -25.69 29.28 7.77
CA ALA A 14 -27.01 29.48 7.17
C ALA A 14 -28.04 28.46 7.68
N GLY A 15 -27.58 27.25 8.02
CA GLY A 15 -28.41 26.27 8.72
C GLY A 15 -29.51 25.62 7.90
N SER A 16 -29.38 25.62 6.57
CA SER A 16 -30.35 25.06 5.64
C SER A 16 -30.75 23.63 5.99
N ARG A 17 -32.04 23.34 5.81
CA ARG A 17 -32.59 22.00 6.02
C ARG A 17 -32.10 21.06 4.94
N ILE A 18 -31.68 19.87 5.33
CA ILE A 18 -31.31 18.81 4.40
C ILE A 18 -32.51 17.87 4.27
N THR A 19 -33.04 17.73 3.07
CA THR A 19 -34.23 16.90 2.80
C THR A 19 -33.86 15.69 1.96
N ARG A 20 -34.35 14.52 2.37
CA ARG A 20 -34.21 13.29 1.59
C ARG A 20 -35.45 13.11 0.72
N ARG A 21 -35.24 12.89 -0.58
CA ARG A 21 -36.27 12.51 -1.54
C ARG A 21 -35.93 11.17 -2.17
N TYR A 22 -36.95 10.36 -2.44
CA TYR A 22 -36.82 9.14 -3.23
C TYR A 22 -37.30 9.42 -4.63
N LEU A 23 -36.53 8.97 -5.62
CA LEU A 23 -36.88 9.03 -7.03
C LEU A 23 -36.76 7.64 -7.64
N THR A 24 -37.56 7.39 -8.67
CA THR A 24 -37.31 6.27 -9.56
C THR A 24 -36.00 6.50 -10.33
N LYS A 25 -35.40 5.41 -10.80
CA LYS A 25 -34.17 5.46 -11.61
C LYS A 25 -34.32 6.39 -12.83
N ALA A 26 -35.46 6.34 -13.53
CA ALA A 26 -35.74 7.18 -14.69
C ALA A 26 -35.83 8.68 -14.34
N GLU A 27 -36.49 9.02 -13.23
CA GLU A 27 -36.58 10.41 -12.75
C GLU A 27 -35.20 10.93 -12.32
N ALA A 28 -34.43 10.12 -11.60
CA ALA A 28 -33.09 10.48 -11.15
C ALA A 28 -32.11 10.70 -12.31
N LEU A 29 -32.16 9.84 -13.34
CA LEU A 29 -31.36 10.02 -14.57
C LEU A 29 -31.70 11.35 -15.24
N THR A 30 -32.99 11.63 -15.45
CA THR A 30 -33.44 12.90 -16.04
C THR A 30 -33.00 14.10 -15.21
N PHE A 31 -33.08 13.99 -13.88
CA PHE A 31 -32.71 15.04 -12.94
C PHE A 31 -31.21 15.39 -13.02
N PHE A 32 -30.32 14.40 -12.95
CA PHE A 32 -28.87 14.64 -13.01
C PHE A 32 -28.36 14.95 -14.43
N GLN A 33 -29.02 14.47 -15.48
CA GLN A 33 -28.71 14.85 -16.87
C GLN A 33 -28.95 16.34 -17.12
N LYS A 34 -30.09 16.87 -16.65
CA LYS A 34 -30.41 18.31 -16.76
C LYS A 34 -29.41 19.21 -16.03
N ARG A 35 -28.72 18.67 -15.03
CA ARG A 35 -27.69 19.35 -14.22
C ARG A 35 -26.27 19.07 -14.72
N SER A 36 -26.12 18.34 -15.82
CA SER A 36 -24.83 17.98 -16.42
C SER A 36 -23.90 17.16 -15.49
N GLU A 37 -24.47 16.36 -14.58
CA GLU A 37 -23.75 15.53 -13.62
C GLU A 37 -23.52 14.10 -14.17
N SER A 38 -22.65 13.97 -15.16
CA SER A 38 -22.45 12.70 -15.91
C SER A 38 -22.01 11.52 -15.05
N TYR A 39 -21.18 11.75 -14.02
CA TYR A 39 -20.73 10.70 -13.10
C TYR A 39 -21.88 10.11 -12.27
N LYS A 40 -22.82 10.96 -11.85
CA LYS A 40 -24.01 10.52 -11.10
C LYS A 40 -24.93 9.68 -11.99
N VAL A 41 -25.08 10.04 -13.26
CA VAL A 41 -25.84 9.29 -14.26
C VAL A 41 -25.25 7.89 -14.48
N GLU A 42 -23.92 7.79 -14.62
CA GLU A 42 -23.23 6.49 -14.73
C GLU A 42 -23.49 5.61 -13.49
N LEU A 43 -23.32 6.16 -12.29
CA LEU A 43 -23.57 5.43 -11.04
C LEU A 43 -25.02 4.93 -10.95
N ILE A 44 -26.00 5.75 -11.32
CA ILE A 44 -27.41 5.36 -11.28
C ILE A 44 -27.68 4.17 -12.23
N ASN A 45 -27.09 4.17 -13.43
CA ASN A 45 -27.27 3.08 -14.39
C ASN A 45 -26.79 1.72 -13.87
N GLU A 46 -25.74 1.70 -13.04
CA GLU A 46 -25.19 0.48 -12.46
C GLU A 46 -25.91 0.00 -11.20
N LEU A 47 -26.72 0.85 -10.56
CA LEU A 47 -27.46 0.44 -9.38
C LEU A 47 -28.51 -0.61 -9.76
N PRO A 48 -28.60 -1.72 -8.99
CA PRO A 48 -29.61 -2.76 -9.22
C PRO A 48 -31.01 -2.32 -8.79
N ASP A 49 -31.09 -1.36 -7.87
CA ASP A 49 -32.35 -0.87 -7.30
C ASP A 49 -33.07 0.08 -8.28
N ASN A 50 -34.40 -0.06 -8.41
CA ASN A 50 -35.22 0.83 -9.23
C ASN A 50 -35.55 2.17 -8.57
N THR A 51 -35.21 2.33 -7.29
CA THR A 51 -35.39 3.57 -6.53
C THR A 51 -34.07 4.01 -5.92
N VAL A 52 -33.81 5.30 -5.97
CA VAL A 52 -32.60 5.92 -5.43
C VAL A 52 -32.98 7.08 -4.51
N SER A 53 -32.15 7.34 -3.51
CA SER A 53 -32.32 8.51 -2.66
C SER A 53 -31.39 9.65 -3.07
N ILE A 54 -31.96 10.85 -3.02
CA ILE A 54 -31.25 12.11 -3.25
C ILE A 54 -31.40 12.96 -1.98
N TYR A 55 -30.32 13.64 -1.62
CA TYR A 55 -30.31 14.64 -0.56
C TYR A 55 -30.22 16.03 -1.18
N GLU A 56 -31.17 16.90 -0.85
CA GLU A 56 -31.23 18.28 -1.33
C GLU A 56 -30.93 19.24 -0.17
N GLN A 57 -30.14 20.27 -0.47
CA GLN A 57 -29.83 21.38 0.42
C GLN A 57 -29.75 22.64 -0.44
N ASP A 58 -30.75 23.52 -0.32
CA ASP A 58 -30.90 24.73 -1.13
C ASP A 58 -30.86 24.42 -2.64
N ASP A 59 -29.86 24.93 -3.36
CA ASP A 59 -29.65 24.72 -4.79
C ASP A 59 -28.82 23.45 -5.09
N PHE A 60 -28.28 22.78 -4.06
CA PHE A 60 -27.45 21.58 -4.19
C PHE A 60 -28.26 20.30 -4.01
N ALA A 61 -27.98 19.30 -4.84
CA ALA A 61 -28.62 17.99 -4.78
C ALA A 61 -27.58 16.89 -5.03
N ASP A 62 -27.58 15.86 -4.18
CA ASP A 62 -26.58 14.80 -4.22
C ASP A 62 -27.20 13.39 -4.15
N LEU A 63 -26.73 12.49 -5.02
CA LEU A 63 -27.08 11.07 -4.95
C LEU A 63 -26.30 10.41 -3.82
N CYS A 64 -26.99 9.98 -2.77
CA CYS A 64 -26.40 9.30 -1.63
C CYS A 64 -27.43 8.41 -0.93
N ARG A 65 -26.98 7.29 -0.32
CA ARG A 65 -27.84 6.42 0.50
C ARG A 65 -28.06 6.99 1.92
N GLY A 66 -27.09 7.75 2.45
CA GLY A 66 -27.12 8.39 3.77
C GLY A 66 -27.05 7.42 4.96
N PRO A 67 -27.48 7.83 6.18
CA PRO A 67 -28.21 9.07 6.50
C PRO A 67 -27.36 10.34 6.53
N HIS A 68 -28.01 11.50 6.39
CA HIS A 68 -27.40 12.83 6.56
C HIS A 68 -27.92 13.50 7.83
N LEU A 69 -27.22 14.55 8.27
CA LEU A 69 -27.71 15.46 9.31
C LEU A 69 -29.02 16.14 8.84
N PRO A 70 -29.95 16.49 9.75
CA PRO A 70 -31.20 17.16 9.39
C PRO A 70 -31.02 18.60 8.91
N SER A 71 -29.90 19.24 9.23
CA SER A 71 -29.57 20.62 8.85
C SER A 71 -28.06 20.82 8.85
N SER A 72 -27.57 21.69 7.97
CA SER A 72 -26.16 22.11 7.93
C SER A 72 -25.70 22.82 9.20
N ALA A 73 -26.61 23.38 10.01
CA ALA A 73 -26.31 24.04 11.29
C ALA A 73 -25.67 23.11 12.33
N LYS A 74 -25.85 21.79 12.16
CA LYS A 74 -25.22 20.80 13.04
C LYS A 74 -23.73 20.57 12.74
N ILE A 75 -23.23 21.08 11.62
CA ILE A 75 -21.82 21.01 11.25
C ILE A 75 -21.09 22.15 11.98
N LYS A 76 -20.35 21.80 13.04
CA LYS A 76 -19.72 22.78 13.93
C LYS A 76 -18.22 22.94 13.71
N ALA A 77 -17.49 21.82 13.60
CA ALA A 77 -16.04 21.83 13.51
C ALA A 77 -15.61 20.92 12.35
N PHE A 78 -14.93 21.49 11.35
CA PHE A 78 -14.38 20.74 10.23
C PHE A 78 -13.10 21.39 9.72
N LYS A 79 -12.29 20.62 9.01
CA LYS A 79 -11.05 21.08 8.39
C LYS A 79 -10.82 20.37 7.07
N LEU A 80 -10.45 21.12 6.02
CA LEU A 80 -9.92 20.55 4.79
C LEU A 80 -8.41 20.29 4.95
N LEU A 81 -7.97 19.08 4.65
CA LEU A 81 -6.63 18.58 4.96
C LEU A 81 -5.70 18.68 3.75
N SER A 82 -6.07 18.10 2.61
CA SER A 82 -5.21 17.99 1.44
C SER A 82 -6.01 17.83 0.15
N VAL A 83 -5.33 18.01 -0.98
CA VAL A 83 -5.83 17.72 -2.33
C VAL A 83 -4.97 16.61 -2.93
N ALA A 84 -5.61 15.64 -3.57
CA ALA A 84 -4.94 14.58 -4.33
C ALA A 84 -5.60 14.40 -5.69
N GLY A 85 -4.86 13.86 -6.65
CA GLY A 85 -5.44 13.32 -7.89
C GLY A 85 -6.05 11.95 -7.63
N ALA A 86 -7.16 11.63 -8.29
CA ALA A 86 -7.74 10.30 -8.30
C ALA A 86 -8.32 10.01 -9.68
N TYR A 87 -8.25 8.78 -10.15
CA TYR A 87 -8.85 8.39 -11.42
C TYR A 87 -10.23 7.79 -11.20
N TRP A 88 -11.17 8.06 -12.11
CA TRP A 88 -12.49 7.44 -12.07
C TRP A 88 -12.36 5.91 -12.10
N ARG A 89 -13.05 5.22 -11.17
CA ARG A 89 -12.93 3.76 -10.92
C ARG A 89 -11.51 3.27 -10.59
N GLY A 90 -10.58 4.16 -10.25
CA GLY A 90 -9.18 3.80 -10.02
C GLY A 90 -8.41 3.39 -11.28
N ASN A 91 -8.94 3.66 -12.47
CA ASN A 91 -8.31 3.32 -13.75
C ASN A 91 -7.65 4.54 -14.38
N GLU A 92 -6.32 4.52 -14.52
CA GLU A 92 -5.49 5.59 -15.09
C GLU A 92 -5.86 6.01 -16.52
N LYS A 93 -6.56 5.15 -17.27
CA LYS A 93 -7.08 5.46 -18.61
C LYS A 93 -8.31 6.38 -18.57
N ASN A 94 -8.94 6.52 -17.41
CA ASN A 94 -10.10 7.39 -17.24
C ASN A 94 -9.69 8.82 -16.87
N LYS A 95 -10.66 9.74 -16.90
CA LYS A 95 -10.45 11.14 -16.52
C LYS A 95 -9.93 11.26 -15.08
N MET A 96 -8.87 12.06 -14.91
CA MET A 96 -8.34 12.44 -13.59
C MET A 96 -9.30 13.42 -12.90
N LEU A 97 -9.62 13.13 -11.65
CA LEU A 97 -10.47 13.90 -10.75
C LEU A 97 -9.63 14.51 -9.63
N GLN A 98 -10.13 15.59 -9.05
CA GLN A 98 -9.55 16.20 -7.86
C GLN A 98 -10.29 15.68 -6.63
N ARG A 99 -9.55 15.03 -5.72
CA ARG A 99 -10.05 14.56 -4.43
C ARG A 99 -9.62 15.54 -3.35
N ILE A 100 -10.58 16.09 -2.62
CA ILE A 100 -10.33 16.96 -1.46
C ILE A 100 -10.60 16.13 -0.20
N TYR A 101 -9.57 15.95 0.63
CA TYR A 101 -9.71 15.32 1.94
C TYR A 101 -10.11 16.36 2.98
N GLY A 102 -11.00 15.97 3.89
CA GLY A 102 -11.41 16.78 5.02
C GLY A 102 -11.90 15.91 6.17
N ILE A 103 -12.02 16.51 7.34
CA ILE A 103 -12.49 15.85 8.55
C ILE A 103 -13.47 16.77 9.29
N SER A 104 -14.39 16.18 10.05
CA SER A 104 -15.39 16.90 10.83
C SER A 104 -15.58 16.23 12.20
N PHE A 105 -15.81 17.04 13.22
CA PHE A 105 -16.10 16.64 14.59
C PHE A 105 -17.30 17.40 15.15
N THR A 106 -17.88 16.87 16.23
CA THR A 106 -19.01 17.50 16.94
C THR A 106 -18.59 18.76 17.71
N THR A 107 -17.32 18.85 18.12
CA THR A 107 -16.77 19.98 18.88
C THR A 107 -15.45 20.45 18.28
N LYS A 108 -15.11 21.71 18.52
CA LYS A 108 -13.83 22.30 18.10
C LYS A 108 -12.66 21.65 18.83
N ASP A 109 -12.78 21.38 20.12
CA ASP A 109 -11.71 20.77 20.91
C ASP A 109 -11.32 19.38 20.39
N ALA A 110 -12.29 18.57 19.96
CA ALA A 110 -12.02 17.26 19.36
C ALA A 110 -11.30 17.38 18.01
N LEU A 111 -11.69 18.38 17.20
CA LEU A 111 -10.99 18.67 15.95
C LEU A 111 -9.54 19.12 16.23
N ASP A 112 -9.34 20.06 17.15
CA ASP A 112 -8.02 20.62 17.46
C ASP A 112 -7.09 19.52 18.03
N ALA A 113 -7.61 18.65 18.91
CA ALA A 113 -6.87 17.49 19.41
C ALA A 113 -6.48 16.52 18.27
N HIS A 114 -7.39 16.24 17.33
CA HIS A 114 -7.08 15.39 16.18
C HIS A 114 -6.05 16.03 15.24
N LEU A 115 -6.14 17.33 14.99
CA LEU A 115 -5.17 18.05 14.18
C LEU A 115 -3.77 18.03 14.83
N ALA A 116 -3.69 18.20 16.15
CA ALA A 116 -2.43 18.06 16.89
C ALA A 116 -1.83 16.66 16.74
N LEU A 117 -2.66 15.60 16.81
CA LEU A 117 -2.21 14.22 16.56
C LEU A 117 -1.67 14.05 15.12
N LEU A 118 -2.38 14.58 14.11
CA LEU A 118 -1.92 14.52 12.72
C LEU A 118 -0.58 15.23 12.51
N GLU A 119 -0.34 16.36 13.20
CA GLU A 119 0.96 17.04 13.15
C GLU A 119 2.06 16.22 13.82
N GLU A 120 1.77 15.54 14.93
CA GLU A 120 2.74 14.62 15.56
C GLU A 120 3.06 13.42 14.66
N ILE A 121 2.07 12.86 13.96
CA ILE A 121 2.28 11.80 12.97
C ILE A 121 3.17 12.30 11.82
N LYS A 122 2.93 13.50 11.29
CA LYS A 122 3.76 14.10 10.24
C LYS A 122 5.20 14.35 10.68
N ARG A 123 5.42 14.67 11.96
CA ARG A 123 6.77 14.81 12.54
C ARG A 123 7.53 13.50 12.56
N ARG A 124 6.82 12.37 12.70
CA ARG A 124 7.38 11.01 12.77
C ARG A 124 7.40 10.31 11.40
N ASP A 125 7.08 11.03 10.33
CA ASP A 125 7.14 10.49 8.98
C ASP A 125 8.59 10.17 8.59
N HIS A 126 8.87 8.90 8.27
CA HIS A 126 10.22 8.43 7.92
C HIS A 126 10.78 9.15 6.69
N ARG A 127 9.95 9.69 5.80
CA ARG A 127 10.39 10.47 4.63
C ARG A 127 10.95 11.81 5.06
N LYS A 128 10.32 12.43 6.07
CA LYS A 128 10.79 13.68 6.65
C LYS A 128 12.06 13.44 7.46
N ILE A 129 12.03 12.47 8.38
CA ILE A 129 13.19 12.11 9.20
C ILE A 129 14.36 11.69 8.33
N GLY A 130 14.12 10.84 7.32
CA GLY A 130 15.14 10.35 6.40
C GLY A 130 15.83 11.47 5.63
N LYS A 131 15.07 12.49 5.22
CA LYS A 131 15.62 13.70 4.60
C LYS A 131 16.38 14.57 5.60
N ASP A 132 15.77 14.88 6.74
CA ASP A 132 16.33 15.78 7.76
C ASP A 132 17.64 15.23 8.35
N LEU A 133 17.78 13.90 8.45
CA LEU A 133 18.95 13.22 8.99
C LEU A 133 19.93 12.71 7.92
N ASP A 134 19.64 12.90 6.63
CA ASP A 134 20.47 12.44 5.52
C ASP A 134 20.68 10.91 5.52
N LEU A 135 19.58 10.15 5.62
CA LEU A 135 19.60 8.68 5.69
C LEU A 135 19.44 8.01 4.32
N PHE A 136 18.56 8.55 3.49
CA PHE A 136 18.26 8.00 2.16
C PHE A 136 17.63 9.06 1.27
N SER A 137 17.62 8.79 -0.03
CA SER A 137 16.90 9.59 -1.03
C SER A 137 16.20 8.70 -2.06
N VAL A 138 15.23 9.29 -2.75
CA VAL A 138 14.58 8.72 -3.93
C VAL A 138 14.61 9.80 -5.00
N HIS A 139 15.22 9.49 -6.15
CA HIS A 139 15.41 10.43 -7.25
C HIS A 139 14.63 9.97 -8.48
N GLU A 140 13.99 10.91 -9.18
CA GLU A 140 13.25 10.62 -10.41
C GLU A 140 14.17 10.05 -11.50
N ASP A 141 15.40 10.58 -11.62
CA ASP A 141 16.40 10.11 -12.60
C ASP A 141 16.83 8.65 -12.36
N VAL A 142 16.77 8.18 -11.11
CA VAL A 142 17.05 6.77 -10.78
C VAL A 142 15.81 5.91 -11.03
N GLY A 143 14.64 6.44 -10.72
CA GLY A 143 13.35 5.79 -10.88
C GLY A 143 12.57 5.70 -9.56
N GLY A 144 11.26 5.90 -9.65
CA GLY A 144 10.37 5.86 -8.48
C GLY A 144 10.44 4.53 -7.73
N GLY A 145 10.55 4.61 -6.40
CA GLY A 145 10.58 3.44 -5.52
C GLY A 145 11.92 2.72 -5.48
N LEU A 146 12.99 3.32 -6.02
CA LEU A 146 14.36 2.83 -5.93
C LEU A 146 15.14 3.71 -4.94
N VAL A 147 15.31 3.21 -3.73
CA VAL A 147 15.91 3.96 -2.62
C VAL A 147 17.43 3.97 -2.73
N LEU A 148 18.03 5.15 -2.69
CA LEU A 148 19.47 5.34 -2.52
C LEU A 148 19.77 5.50 -1.03
N TRP A 149 20.60 4.62 -0.51
CA TRP A 149 21.05 4.67 0.88
C TRP A 149 22.24 5.60 1.02
N HIS A 150 22.12 6.60 1.90
CA HIS A 150 23.22 7.52 2.23
C HIS A 150 24.07 6.90 3.36
N PRO A 151 25.30 7.39 3.63
CA PRO A 151 26.21 6.74 4.58
C PRO A 151 25.60 6.45 5.96
N LYS A 152 24.81 7.37 6.52
CA LYS A 152 24.16 7.18 7.83
C LYS A 152 23.06 6.11 7.78
N GLY A 153 22.20 6.14 6.77
CA GLY A 153 21.17 5.10 6.60
C GLY A 153 21.77 3.74 6.28
N ALA A 154 22.82 3.71 5.44
CA ALA A 154 23.56 2.50 5.12
C ALA A 154 24.23 1.91 6.36
N MET A 155 24.74 2.72 7.28
CA MET A 155 25.27 2.25 8.56
C MET A 155 24.18 1.59 9.43
N ILE A 156 23.01 2.20 9.55
CA ILE A 156 21.87 1.61 10.27
C ILE A 156 21.50 0.26 9.67
N ARG A 157 21.37 0.21 8.33
CA ARG A 157 21.11 -1.02 7.60
C ARG A 157 22.19 -2.07 7.88
N LYS A 158 23.47 -1.71 7.82
CA LYS A 158 24.58 -2.63 8.11
C LYS A 158 24.47 -3.23 9.51
N ILE A 159 24.21 -2.42 10.53
CA ILE A 159 24.07 -2.89 11.92
C ILE A 159 22.92 -3.90 12.04
N ILE A 160 21.78 -3.62 11.43
CA ILE A 160 20.61 -4.52 11.43
C ILE A 160 20.95 -5.83 10.70
N GLU A 161 21.58 -5.74 9.53
CA GLU A 161 21.94 -6.92 8.75
C GLU A 161 23.02 -7.77 9.44
N ASP A 162 24.01 -7.16 10.10
CA ASP A 162 25.03 -7.89 10.87
C ASP A 162 24.38 -8.65 12.03
N PHE A 163 23.53 -7.97 12.80
CA PHE A 163 22.74 -8.59 13.87
C PHE A 163 21.90 -9.76 13.34
N TRP A 164 21.22 -9.55 12.20
CA TRP A 164 20.46 -10.62 11.55
C TRP A 164 21.33 -11.82 11.21
N ARG A 165 22.54 -11.63 10.65
CA ARG A 165 23.45 -12.73 10.30
C ARG A 165 23.92 -13.48 11.54
N GLU A 166 24.30 -12.75 12.59
CA GLU A 166 24.74 -13.37 13.84
C GLU A 166 23.64 -14.23 14.46
N GLU A 167 22.42 -13.71 14.54
CA GLU A 167 21.29 -14.44 15.12
C GLU A 167 20.82 -15.61 14.25
N HIS A 168 20.79 -15.47 12.92
CA HIS A 168 20.43 -16.59 12.03
C HIS A 168 21.45 -17.73 12.10
N GLN A 169 22.74 -17.40 12.17
CA GLN A 169 23.78 -18.41 12.32
C GLN A 169 23.67 -19.15 13.66
N LYS A 170 23.35 -18.46 14.77
CA LYS A 170 23.07 -19.08 16.07
C LYS A 170 21.87 -20.02 16.03
N ASN A 171 20.89 -19.73 15.18
CA ASN A 171 19.69 -20.54 14.99
C ASN A 171 19.82 -21.61 13.88
N GLY A 172 21.04 -21.85 13.39
CA GLY A 172 21.33 -22.95 12.46
C GLY A 172 20.81 -22.72 11.05
N TYR A 173 20.78 -21.48 10.59
CA TYR A 173 20.55 -21.14 9.18
C TYR A 173 21.86 -21.07 8.41
N ASP A 174 21.88 -21.68 7.23
CA ASP A 174 22.97 -21.62 6.27
C ASP A 174 22.76 -20.45 5.30
N PHE A 175 23.76 -19.57 5.19
CA PHE A 175 23.66 -18.43 4.28
C PHE A 175 23.94 -18.82 2.84
N VAL A 176 23.10 -18.33 1.94
CA VAL A 176 23.23 -18.49 0.49
C VAL A 176 23.14 -17.13 -0.20
N TYR A 177 23.59 -17.10 -1.45
CA TYR A 177 23.48 -15.93 -2.32
C TYR A 177 22.93 -16.38 -3.67
N SER A 178 21.87 -15.73 -4.13
CA SER A 178 21.23 -16.05 -5.40
C SER A 178 21.27 -14.87 -6.39
N PRO A 179 21.35 -15.15 -7.71
CA PRO A 179 21.33 -14.12 -8.74
C PRO A 179 20.06 -13.24 -8.69
N HIS A 180 20.11 -12.05 -9.27
CA HIS A 180 18.93 -11.17 -9.39
C HIS A 180 18.07 -11.43 -10.62
N VAL A 181 18.55 -12.25 -11.56
CA VAL A 181 17.88 -12.54 -12.82
C VAL A 181 17.78 -14.05 -13.03
N GLY A 182 16.67 -14.50 -13.63
CA GLY A 182 16.43 -15.89 -13.95
C GLY A 182 15.68 -16.03 -15.27
N ARG A 183 15.89 -17.16 -15.97
CA ARG A 183 15.17 -17.50 -17.20
C ARG A 183 13.67 -17.66 -16.93
N ALA A 184 12.83 -17.31 -17.90
CA ALA A 184 11.38 -17.49 -17.87
C ALA A 184 10.95 -18.86 -17.31
N HIS A 185 11.60 -19.93 -17.77
CA HIS A 185 11.31 -21.30 -17.35
C HIS A 185 11.32 -21.51 -15.82
N LEU A 186 12.23 -20.87 -15.09
CA LEU A 186 12.28 -20.98 -13.62
C LEU A 186 11.00 -20.41 -12.97
N TRP A 187 10.51 -19.30 -13.54
CA TRP A 187 9.33 -18.59 -13.07
C TRP A 187 8.02 -19.26 -13.52
N GLU A 188 8.04 -19.94 -14.67
CA GLU A 188 6.94 -20.81 -15.13
C GLU A 188 6.79 -22.02 -14.22
N GLN A 189 7.89 -22.74 -13.97
CA GLN A 189 7.89 -23.92 -13.12
C GLN A 189 7.44 -23.64 -11.69
N SER A 190 7.76 -22.46 -11.17
CA SER A 190 7.32 -22.02 -9.85
C SER A 190 5.94 -21.36 -9.83
N GLY A 191 5.30 -21.18 -11.00
CA GLY A 191 3.96 -20.58 -11.14
C GLY A 191 3.92 -19.03 -11.07
N HIS A 192 5.06 -18.37 -10.87
CA HIS A 192 5.12 -16.91 -10.72
C HIS A 192 4.71 -16.17 -12.00
N LEU A 193 5.05 -16.68 -13.19
CA LEU A 193 4.58 -16.04 -14.44
C LEU A 193 3.08 -16.18 -14.67
N SER A 194 2.41 -17.12 -14.01
CA SER A 194 0.95 -17.27 -14.13
C SER A 194 0.22 -16.30 -13.22
N PHE A 195 0.65 -16.16 -11.95
CA PHE A 195 -0.09 -15.42 -10.94
C PHE A 195 0.51 -14.06 -10.57
N TYR A 196 1.79 -13.82 -10.86
CA TYR A 196 2.52 -12.64 -10.39
C TYR A 196 3.08 -11.76 -11.52
N ARG A 197 2.84 -12.11 -12.79
CA ARG A 197 3.40 -11.42 -13.97
C ARG A 197 3.13 -9.92 -14.00
N GLU A 198 1.94 -9.48 -13.58
CA GLU A 198 1.58 -8.05 -13.56
C GLU A 198 2.44 -7.23 -12.59
N ASN A 199 2.99 -7.89 -11.56
CA ASN A 199 3.86 -7.28 -10.55
C ASN A 199 5.35 -7.58 -10.80
N MET A 200 5.69 -8.20 -11.92
CA MET A 200 7.08 -8.42 -12.34
C MET A 200 7.52 -7.32 -13.30
N TYR A 201 8.81 -6.97 -13.26
CA TYR A 201 9.38 -6.15 -14.32
C TYR A 201 9.32 -6.90 -15.66
N SER A 202 9.23 -6.13 -16.75
CA SER A 202 9.24 -6.67 -18.11
C SER A 202 10.45 -7.58 -18.34
N SER A 203 10.26 -8.61 -19.18
CA SER A 203 11.35 -9.49 -19.59
C SER A 203 12.43 -8.73 -20.35
N MET A 204 13.66 -9.19 -20.17
CA MET A 204 14.80 -8.85 -21.01
C MET A 204 15.01 -10.01 -21.99
N ASP A 205 15.10 -9.73 -23.28
CA ASP A 205 15.52 -10.71 -24.27
C ASP A 205 17.04 -10.83 -24.26
N VAL A 206 17.54 -12.03 -23.95
CA VAL A 206 18.95 -12.38 -23.99
C VAL A 206 19.11 -13.58 -24.91
N GLU A 207 19.58 -13.33 -26.12
CA GLU A 207 19.83 -14.35 -27.14
C GLU A 207 18.59 -15.20 -27.50
N GLY A 208 17.42 -14.56 -27.60
CA GLY A 208 16.15 -15.21 -27.91
C GLY A 208 15.51 -15.92 -26.72
N GLN A 209 16.03 -15.71 -25.51
CA GLN A 209 15.47 -16.24 -24.26
C GLN A 209 15.01 -15.10 -23.37
N GLU A 210 13.81 -15.22 -22.83
CA GLU A 210 13.31 -14.27 -21.84
C GLU A 210 13.95 -14.48 -20.47
N TYR A 211 14.47 -13.39 -19.90
CA TYR A 211 14.94 -13.32 -18.52
C TYR A 211 14.09 -12.30 -17.75
N TYR A 212 13.82 -12.60 -16.49
CA TYR A 212 13.12 -11.70 -15.59
C TYR A 212 14.01 -11.39 -14.39
N VAL A 213 13.90 -10.15 -13.90
CA VAL A 213 14.43 -9.76 -12.60
C VAL A 213 13.57 -10.40 -11.51
N LYS A 214 14.19 -10.91 -10.44
CA LYS A 214 13.52 -11.72 -9.42
C LYS A 214 12.49 -10.91 -8.61
N PRO A 215 11.21 -11.33 -8.56
CA PRO A 215 10.23 -10.75 -7.64
C PRO A 215 10.28 -11.38 -6.24
N MET A 216 10.86 -12.58 -6.15
CA MET A 216 10.97 -13.43 -4.96
C MET A 216 12.19 -14.36 -5.10
N ASN A 217 12.73 -14.85 -3.98
CA ASN A 217 13.94 -15.69 -3.98
C ASN A 217 13.66 -17.19 -3.98
N CYS A 218 12.43 -17.58 -3.61
CA CYS A 218 12.02 -18.98 -3.44
C CYS A 218 12.51 -19.90 -4.56
N PRO A 219 12.35 -19.56 -5.86
CA PRO A 219 12.76 -20.45 -6.94
C PRO A 219 14.27 -20.74 -6.96
N PHE A 220 15.12 -19.78 -6.60
CA PHE A 220 16.57 -20.01 -6.50
C PHE A 220 16.93 -20.90 -5.32
N HIS A 221 16.28 -20.68 -4.18
CA HIS A 221 16.41 -21.53 -2.99
C HIS A 221 16.01 -22.97 -3.29
N MET A 222 14.96 -23.19 -4.09
CA MET A 222 14.60 -24.53 -4.57
C MET A 222 15.70 -25.15 -5.45
N MET A 223 16.37 -24.37 -6.31
CA MET A 223 17.48 -24.88 -7.13
C MET A 223 18.69 -25.26 -6.28
N ILE A 224 19.01 -24.49 -5.23
CA ILE A 224 20.05 -24.82 -4.26
C ILE A 224 19.72 -26.13 -3.54
N TYR A 225 18.48 -26.30 -3.08
CA TYR A 225 18.04 -27.54 -2.47
C TYR A 225 18.19 -28.73 -3.42
N LYS A 226 17.73 -28.56 -4.68
CA LYS A 226 17.75 -29.57 -5.76
C LYS A 226 19.16 -29.94 -6.26
N SER A 227 20.17 -29.10 -6.01
CA SER A 227 21.54 -29.29 -6.52
C SER A 227 22.18 -30.63 -6.12
N GLN A 228 21.70 -31.26 -5.04
CA GLN A 228 22.18 -32.56 -4.59
C GLN A 228 21.06 -33.37 -3.91
N PRO A 229 21.13 -34.72 -3.96
CA PRO A 229 20.25 -35.57 -3.17
C PRO A 229 20.34 -35.25 -1.67
N ARG A 230 19.21 -35.33 -0.95
CA ARG A 230 19.13 -35.04 0.48
C ARG A 230 18.67 -36.27 1.26
N SER A 231 19.37 -36.60 2.33
CA SER A 231 18.97 -37.60 3.31
C SER A 231 17.97 -37.00 4.29
N TYR A 232 17.02 -37.82 4.77
CA TYR A 232 16.08 -37.39 5.81
C TYR A 232 16.77 -36.94 7.10
N ARG A 233 18.03 -37.36 7.33
CA ARG A 233 18.85 -36.98 8.50
C ARG A 233 19.41 -35.57 8.40
N GLU A 234 19.48 -35.01 7.19
CA GLU A 234 19.92 -33.63 6.95
C GLU A 234 18.78 -32.62 7.11
N LEU A 235 17.55 -33.10 7.36
CA LEU A 235 16.38 -32.25 7.59
C LEU A 235 16.11 -32.09 9.10
N PRO A 236 15.79 -30.87 9.57
CA PRO A 236 15.47 -29.67 8.78
C PRO A 236 16.72 -28.94 8.25
N LEU A 237 16.68 -28.55 6.98
CA LEU A 237 17.68 -27.68 6.35
C LEU A 237 17.09 -26.27 6.27
N ARG A 238 17.78 -25.29 6.86
CA ARG A 238 17.33 -23.90 6.88
C ARG A 238 18.31 -23.06 6.08
N ILE A 239 17.87 -22.49 4.96
CA ILE A 239 18.70 -21.56 4.19
C ILE A 239 18.16 -20.15 4.31
N ALA A 240 19.06 -19.17 4.44
CA ALA A 240 18.70 -17.77 4.57
C ALA A 240 19.52 -16.89 3.63
N GLU A 241 18.92 -15.81 3.15
CA GLU A 241 19.53 -14.83 2.27
C GLU A 241 18.99 -13.44 2.62
N ILE A 242 19.89 -12.46 2.78
CA ILE A 242 19.50 -11.04 2.75
C ILE A 242 19.28 -10.68 1.29
N ALA A 243 18.03 -10.85 0.87
CA ALA A 243 17.72 -11.16 -0.50
C ALA A 243 17.01 -10.01 -1.19
N THR A 244 17.66 -9.46 -2.20
CA THR A 244 17.18 -8.29 -2.93
C THR A 244 16.28 -8.67 -4.10
N VAL A 245 15.02 -8.26 -4.02
CA VAL A 245 13.96 -8.53 -5.00
C VAL A 245 13.37 -7.24 -5.58
N TYR A 246 12.73 -7.39 -6.73
CA TYR A 246 12.18 -6.29 -7.50
C TYR A 246 10.72 -6.54 -7.87
N ARG A 247 9.84 -5.61 -7.48
CA ARG A 247 8.39 -5.70 -7.72
C ARG A 247 7.91 -4.46 -8.46
N TYR A 248 7.14 -4.68 -9.52
CA TYR A 248 6.55 -3.61 -10.31
C TYR A 248 5.31 -3.04 -9.60
N GLU A 249 5.55 -2.25 -8.56
CA GLU A 249 4.50 -1.47 -7.88
C GLU A 249 4.10 -0.26 -8.75
N LYS A 250 2.81 0.09 -8.79
CA LYS A 250 2.37 1.23 -9.61
C LYS A 250 2.91 2.54 -9.03
N PRO A 251 3.22 3.56 -9.85
CA PRO A 251 3.79 4.82 -9.36
C PRO A 251 2.99 5.48 -8.23
N GLY A 252 1.65 5.41 -8.29
CA GLY A 252 0.76 5.98 -7.27
C GLY A 252 0.70 5.20 -5.95
N GLU A 253 1.29 4.01 -5.88
CA GLU A 253 1.33 3.17 -4.68
C GLU A 253 2.64 3.34 -3.88
N LEU A 254 3.67 3.93 -4.51
CA LEU A 254 4.99 4.09 -3.91
C LEU A 254 4.95 5.11 -2.77
N SER A 255 5.63 4.79 -1.66
CA SER A 255 5.65 5.65 -0.48
C SER A 255 6.93 5.51 0.33
N GLY A 256 7.87 6.45 0.12
CA GLY A 256 9.16 6.47 0.82
C GLY A 256 9.86 5.10 0.75
N MET A 257 10.23 4.55 1.90
CA MET A 257 10.71 3.17 2.06
C MET A 257 9.63 2.12 2.39
N LEU A 258 8.37 2.50 2.66
CA LEU A 258 7.34 1.55 3.11
C LEU A 258 6.78 0.71 1.95
N ARG A 259 6.65 1.33 0.76
CA ARG A 259 6.24 0.65 -0.46
C ARG A 259 7.13 1.12 -1.60
N VAL A 260 7.98 0.20 -2.06
CA VAL A 260 9.10 0.44 -2.98
C VAL A 260 9.15 -0.67 -4.02
N ARG A 261 9.89 -0.43 -5.10
CA ARG A 261 10.10 -1.44 -6.15
C ARG A 261 11.34 -2.30 -5.94
N HIS A 262 12.27 -1.84 -5.11
CA HIS A 262 13.49 -2.53 -4.74
C HIS A 262 13.48 -2.79 -3.23
N ILE A 263 13.44 -4.06 -2.85
CA ILE A 263 13.34 -4.50 -1.46
C ILE A 263 14.46 -5.49 -1.19
N THR A 264 15.16 -5.33 -0.06
CA THR A 264 16.00 -6.41 0.47
C THR A 264 15.27 -7.02 1.66
N GLN A 265 14.92 -8.30 1.55
CA GLN A 265 14.21 -9.04 2.58
C GLN A 265 15.18 -9.89 3.39
N ASP A 266 14.87 -10.07 4.66
CA ASP A 266 15.40 -11.09 5.56
C ASP A 266 14.82 -12.48 5.20
N ASP A 267 15.05 -12.94 3.98
CA ASP A 267 14.36 -14.10 3.44
C ASP A 267 15.00 -15.41 3.92
N ALA A 268 14.17 -16.41 4.23
CA ALA A 268 14.62 -17.72 4.63
C ALA A 268 13.64 -18.81 4.19
N HIS A 269 14.17 -19.97 3.86
CA HIS A 269 13.40 -21.12 3.40
C HIS A 269 13.85 -22.36 4.17
N ILE A 270 12.91 -22.99 4.86
CA ILE A 270 13.15 -24.20 5.64
C ILE A 270 12.60 -25.39 4.89
N PHE A 271 13.48 -26.31 4.54
CA PHE A 271 13.14 -27.61 4.00
C PHE A 271 13.08 -28.59 5.16
N CYS A 272 11.90 -29.13 5.43
CA CYS A 272 11.68 -30.07 6.53
C CYS A 272 10.75 -31.19 6.10
N ARG A 273 10.73 -32.27 6.90
CA ARG A 273 9.73 -33.34 6.74
C ARG A 273 8.38 -32.84 7.24
N GLU A 274 7.28 -33.41 6.73
CA GLU A 274 5.93 -33.11 7.24
C GLU A 274 5.83 -33.21 8.75
N SER A 275 6.46 -34.23 9.36
CA SER A 275 6.46 -34.44 10.80
C SER A 275 7.19 -33.35 11.60
N GLN A 276 8.01 -32.52 10.95
CA GLN A 276 8.80 -31.44 11.56
C GLN A 276 8.16 -30.07 11.35
N VAL A 277 7.14 -29.93 10.49
CA VAL A 277 6.56 -28.64 10.10
C VAL A 277 6.07 -27.85 11.31
N VAL A 278 5.40 -28.50 12.26
CA VAL A 278 4.86 -27.84 13.46
C VAL A 278 5.99 -27.30 14.34
N ASP A 279 7.01 -28.10 14.58
CA ASP A 279 8.16 -27.71 15.41
C ASP A 279 8.94 -26.55 14.77
N GLU A 280 9.18 -26.62 13.46
CA GLU A 280 9.86 -25.54 12.72
C GLU A 280 9.04 -24.24 12.69
N PHE A 281 7.71 -24.36 12.55
CA PHE A 281 6.83 -23.20 12.58
C PHE A 281 6.83 -22.51 13.95
N ILE A 282 6.77 -23.28 15.04
CA ILE A 282 6.87 -22.74 16.40
C ILE A 282 8.24 -22.08 16.62
N GLY A 283 9.33 -22.73 16.19
CA GLY A 283 10.67 -22.18 16.29
C GLY A 283 10.82 -20.83 15.57
N VAL A 284 10.27 -20.70 14.36
CA VAL A 284 10.25 -19.44 13.61
C VAL A 284 9.43 -18.37 14.34
N PHE A 285 8.28 -18.74 14.92
CA PHE A 285 7.45 -17.80 15.67
C PHE A 285 8.14 -17.29 16.94
N ASP A 286 8.79 -18.17 17.70
CA ASP A 286 9.56 -17.80 18.89
C ASP A 286 10.73 -16.88 18.52
N TYR A 287 11.41 -17.18 17.42
CA TYR A 287 12.50 -16.36 16.92
C TYR A 287 12.02 -14.98 16.44
N MET A 288 10.89 -14.91 15.72
CA MET A 288 10.23 -13.65 15.37
C MET A 288 9.87 -12.84 16.63
N SER A 289 9.31 -13.49 17.67
CA SER A 289 8.98 -12.83 18.93
C SER A 289 10.22 -12.26 19.62
N PHE A 290 11.33 -12.99 19.60
CA PHE A 290 12.62 -12.51 20.10
C PHE A 290 13.08 -11.26 19.33
N LEU A 291 13.07 -11.29 17.99
CA LEU A 291 13.47 -10.15 17.16
C LEU A 291 12.60 -8.92 17.45
N LEU A 292 11.28 -9.06 17.51
CA LEU A 292 10.37 -7.96 17.83
C LEU A 292 10.71 -7.32 19.20
N LYS A 293 10.95 -8.14 20.22
CA LYS A 293 11.35 -7.65 21.56
C LYS A 293 12.68 -6.90 21.54
N VAL A 294 13.66 -7.36 20.75
CA VAL A 294 14.94 -6.65 20.60
C VAL A 294 14.74 -5.25 20.01
N PHE A 295 13.80 -5.08 19.09
CA PHE A 295 13.42 -3.78 18.52
C PHE A 295 12.39 -3.00 19.36
N GLY A 296 11.95 -3.54 20.50
CA GLY A 296 10.99 -2.89 21.40
C GLY A 296 9.56 -2.86 20.85
N LEU A 297 9.20 -3.82 20.00
CA LEU A 297 7.87 -3.99 19.39
C LEU A 297 7.06 -5.11 20.05
#